data_AF-A0A850M304-F1
#
_entry.id   AF-A0A850M304-F1
#
_cell.length_a   1.000
_cell.length_b   1.000
_cell.length_c   1.000
_cell.angle_alpha   90.00
_cell.angle_beta   90.00
_cell.angle_gamma   90.00
#
_symmetry.space_group_name_H-M   'P 1'
#
loop_
_entity.id
_entity.type
_entity.pdbx_description
1 polymer ?
#
loop_
_entity_poly.entity_id
_entity_poly.type
_entity_poly.pdbx_seq_one_letter_code
_entity_poly.pdbx_strand_id
1 'polypeptide(L)'
;MKTITLHFLHPHVMEIHRDPIDVTVDNDADVIQAIAAGDRFLTQKHKGKFPLEGISSFLQLVWDPNEWTFFEDVGIEARDAEKAFIPLRDDPTVVLPPGSDVKINPDAGC
;
A
#
# COMPACT_ATOMS: atom_id res chain seq x y z
N MET A 1 12.57 3.70 -12.90
CA MET A 1 11.37 2.89 -12.69
C MET A 1 11.77 1.57 -12.04
N LYS A 2 11.04 1.15 -11.01
CA LYS A 2 11.15 -0.15 -10.33
C LYS A 2 9.75 -0.74 -10.12
N THR A 3 9.68 -2.04 -9.91
CA THR A 3 8.42 -2.75 -9.60
C THR A 3 8.34 -3.04 -8.11
N ILE A 4 7.18 -2.75 -7.52
CA ILE A 4 6.81 -3.07 -6.14
C ILE A 4 5.55 -3.94 -6.19
N THR A 5 5.47 -4.97 -5.36
CA THR A 5 4.29 -5.82 -5.22
C THR A 5 3.49 -5.38 -3.98
N LEU A 6 2.21 -5.09 -4.16
CA LEU A 6 1.30 -4.63 -3.11
C LEU A 6 0.23 -5.67 -2.80
N HIS A 7 -0.03 -5.91 -1.52
CA HIS A 7 -1.15 -6.73 -1.04
C HIS A 7 -2.08 -5.86 -0.20
N PHE A 8 -3.27 -5.57 -0.74
CA PHE A 8 -4.31 -4.85 -0.02
C PHE A 8 -5.24 -5.83 0.69
N LEU A 9 -5.04 -5.99 2.00
CA LEU A 9 -5.70 -6.99 2.83
C LEU A 9 -6.98 -6.45 3.49
N HIS A 10 -7.77 -5.67 2.75
CA HIS A 10 -9.09 -5.20 3.20
C HIS A 10 -10.19 -6.02 2.50
N PRO A 11 -11.19 -6.57 3.22
CA PRO A 11 -12.18 -7.49 2.67
C PRO A 11 -12.86 -7.01 1.38
N HIS A 12 -13.38 -5.78 1.37
CA HIS A 12 -14.04 -5.20 0.19
C HIS A 12 -13.09 -4.91 -0.96
N VAL A 13 -11.79 -4.68 -0.70
CA VAL A 13 -10.81 -4.56 -1.78
C VAL A 13 -10.53 -5.93 -2.39
N MET A 14 -10.42 -6.97 -1.54
CA MET A 14 -10.20 -8.35 -2.00
C MET A 14 -11.39 -8.95 -2.77
N GLU A 15 -12.61 -8.43 -2.58
CA GLU A 15 -13.78 -8.75 -3.42
C GLU A 15 -13.61 -8.23 -4.85
N ILE A 16 -12.91 -7.11 -5.03
CA ILE A 16 -12.65 -6.49 -6.34
C ILE A 16 -11.40 -7.08 -6.99
N HIS A 17 -10.33 -7.26 -6.21
CA HIS A 17 -9.08 -7.84 -6.65
C HIS A 17 -8.34 -8.49 -5.49
N ARG A 18 -8.25 -9.82 -5.53
CA ARG A 18 -7.62 -10.62 -4.47
C ARG A 18 -6.11 -10.80 -4.65
N ASP A 19 -5.64 -10.77 -5.90
CA ASP A 19 -4.24 -11.06 -6.21
C ASP A 19 -3.35 -9.85 -5.84
N PRO A 20 -2.05 -10.09 -5.57
CA PRO A 20 -1.11 -9.00 -5.39
C PRO A 20 -1.01 -8.14 -6.64
N ILE A 21 -0.82 -6.84 -6.46
CA ILE A 21 -0.72 -5.87 -7.55
C ILE A 21 0.74 -5.47 -7.72
N ASP A 22 1.31 -5.76 -8.88
CA ASP A 22 2.59 -5.20 -9.27
C ASP A 22 2.40 -3.78 -9.82
N VAL A 23 3.02 -2.80 -9.15
CA VAL A 23 3.01 -1.41 -9.57
C VAL A 23 4.41 -0.96 -9.99
N THR A 24 4.46 -0.15 -11.03
CA THR A 24 5.70 0.47 -11.50
C THR A 24 5.78 1.90 -10.97
N VAL A 25 6.83 2.20 -10.20
CA VAL A 25 7.07 3.51 -9.57
C VAL A 25 8.47 4.02 -9.87
N ASP A 26 8.75 5.28 -9.55
CA ASP A 26 10.09 5.86 -9.71
C ASP A 26 11.13 5.19 -8.80
N ASN A 27 12.41 5.33 -9.13
CA ASN A 27 13.48 4.62 -8.40
C ASN A 27 13.64 5.09 -6.96
N ASP A 28 13.33 6.35 -6.70
CA ASP A 28 13.31 7.01 -5.40
C ASP A 28 11.97 6.86 -4.67
N ALA A 29 11.00 6.11 -5.23
CA ALA A 29 9.68 6.02 -4.65
C ALA A 29 9.65 5.32 -3.27
N ASP A 30 8.91 5.92 -2.34
CA ASP A 30 8.58 5.36 -1.03
C ASP A 30 7.29 4.52 -1.07
N VAL A 31 6.83 4.06 0.09
CA VAL A 31 5.60 3.27 0.21
C VAL A 31 4.33 4.09 -0.06
N ILE A 32 4.31 5.39 0.25
CA ILE A 32 3.14 6.24 0.01
C ILE A 32 2.90 6.35 -1.49
N GLN A 33 3.97 6.56 -2.26
CA GLN A 33 3.93 6.60 -3.72
C GLN A 33 3.53 5.25 -4.32
N ALA A 34 3.99 4.13 -3.74
CA ALA A 34 3.57 2.80 -4.15
C ALA A 34 2.06 2.58 -3.91
N ILE A 35 1.55 2.90 -2.72
CA ILE A 35 0.12 2.79 -2.41
C ILE A 35 -0.72 3.64 -3.36
N ALA A 36 -0.30 4.88 -3.64
CA ALA A 36 -0.99 5.76 -4.58
C ALA A 36 -1.03 5.17 -6.02
N ALA A 37 0.00 4.42 -6.43
CA ALA A 37 -0.04 3.68 -7.70
C ALA A 37 -1.03 2.51 -7.64
N GLY A 38 -1.10 1.79 -6.53
CA GLY A 38 -2.09 0.73 -6.28
C GLY A 38 -3.52 1.26 -6.28
N ASP A 39 -3.77 2.43 -5.70
CA ASP A 39 -5.09 3.09 -5.72
C ASP A 39 -5.59 3.37 -7.13
N ARG A 40 -4.70 3.82 -8.02
CA ARG A 40 -5.03 4.06 -9.43
C ARG A 40 -5.43 2.75 -10.11
N PHE A 41 -4.72 1.66 -9.84
CA PHE A 41 -5.07 0.33 -10.34
C PHE A 41 -6.45 -0.10 -9.83
N LEU A 42 -6.70 -0.02 -8.52
CA LEU A 42 -7.98 -0.40 -7.92
C LEU A 42 -9.14 0.42 -8.48
N THR A 43 -8.92 1.73 -8.65
CA THR A 43 -9.91 2.64 -9.24
C THR A 43 -10.23 2.27 -10.68
N GLN A 44 -9.22 1.95 -11.49
CA GLN A 44 -9.43 1.48 -12.87
C GLN A 44 -10.17 0.14 -12.91
N LYS A 45 -9.82 -0.78 -12.01
CA LYS A 45 -10.49 -2.08 -11.88
C LYS A 45 -11.95 -1.94 -11.48
N HIS A 46 -12.27 -0.93 -10.67
CA HIS A 46 -13.62 -0.65 -10.17
C HIS A 46 -14.31 0.49 -10.95
N LYS A 47 -14.28 0.42 -12.29
CA LYS A 47 -15.06 1.30 -13.19
C LYS A 47 -14.82 2.80 -12.97
N GLY A 48 -13.60 3.18 -12.60
CA GLY A 48 -13.21 4.57 -12.38
C GLY A 48 -13.61 5.14 -11.01
N LYS A 49 -14.07 4.31 -10.08
CA LYS A 49 -14.36 4.69 -8.70
C LYS A 49 -13.49 3.89 -7.74
N PHE A 50 -13.15 4.45 -6.59
CA PHE A 50 -12.50 3.68 -5.54
C PHE A 50 -13.52 2.66 -4.98
N PRO A 51 -13.11 1.41 -4.65
CA PRO A 51 -14.04 0.34 -4.32
C PRO A 51 -14.71 0.44 -2.95
N LEU A 52 -14.34 1.43 -2.13
CA LEU A 52 -14.92 1.66 -0.81
C LEU A 52 -15.77 2.93 -0.82
N GLU A 53 -16.99 2.84 -0.29
CA GLU A 53 -17.89 3.99 -0.22
C GLU A 53 -17.38 5.05 0.76
N GLY A 54 -17.54 6.33 0.40
CA GLY A 54 -17.18 7.46 1.27
C GLY A 54 -15.70 7.82 1.29
N ILE A 55 -14.82 7.04 0.66
CA ILE A 55 -13.38 7.31 0.57
C ILE A 55 -12.88 7.28 -0.88
N SER A 56 -11.73 7.90 -1.13
CA SER A 56 -11.18 8.05 -2.49
C SER A 56 -9.84 7.35 -2.71
N SER A 57 -9.24 6.78 -1.67
CA SER A 57 -7.89 6.20 -1.70
C SER A 57 -7.69 5.28 -0.50
N PHE A 58 -6.88 4.24 -0.67
CA PHE A 58 -6.49 3.37 0.43
C PHE A 58 -5.63 4.09 1.47
N LEU A 59 -4.86 5.12 1.07
CA LEU A 59 -4.08 5.95 2.01
C LEU A 59 -4.94 6.56 3.11
N GLN A 60 -6.20 6.91 2.82
CA GLN A 60 -7.12 7.46 3.83
C GLN A 60 -7.42 6.49 4.97
N LEU A 61 -7.21 5.19 4.77
CA LEU A 61 -7.42 4.16 5.79
C LEU A 61 -6.15 3.85 6.59
N VAL A 62 -4.98 4.23 6.07
CA VAL A 62 -3.71 3.71 6.62
C VAL A 62 -2.76 4.79 7.12
N TRP A 63 -2.92 6.02 6.67
CA TRP A 63 -1.91 7.07 6.82
C TRP A 63 -2.48 8.32 7.51
N ASP A 64 -1.79 8.82 8.54
CA ASP A 64 -2.01 10.13 9.13
C ASP A 64 -1.10 11.19 8.47
N PRO A 65 -1.66 12.11 7.66
CA PRO A 65 -0.86 13.15 7.02
C PRO A 65 -0.37 14.24 7.98
N ASN A 66 -0.93 14.36 9.19
CA ASN A 66 -0.53 15.36 10.17
C ASN A 66 0.67 14.88 10.98
N GLU A 67 0.67 13.61 11.37
CA GLU A 67 1.78 12.99 12.12
C GLU A 67 2.84 12.41 11.20
N TRP A 68 2.53 12.23 9.92
CA TRP A 68 3.41 11.62 8.93
C TRP A 68 3.78 10.18 9.30
N THR A 69 2.78 9.42 9.74
CA THR A 69 2.89 8.04 10.23
C THR A 69 1.71 7.19 9.75
N PHE A 70 1.84 5.87 9.87
CA PHE A 70 0.69 4.98 9.73
C PHE A 70 -0.16 5.01 11.00
N PHE A 71 -1.49 4.87 10.88
CA PHE A 71 -2.35 4.72 12.06
C PHE A 71 -1.95 3.49 12.89
N GLU A 72 -2.14 3.57 14.22
CA GLU A 72 -1.61 2.57 15.15
C GLU A 72 -2.13 1.15 14.89
N ASP A 73 -3.39 1.05 14.45
CA ASP A 73 -4.15 -0.16 14.17
C ASP A 73 -3.92 -0.76 12.76
N VAL A 74 -3.08 -0.12 11.94
CA VAL A 74 -2.78 -0.57 10.58
C VAL A 74 -1.62 -1.56 10.56
N GLY A 75 -1.87 -2.79 10.13
CA GLY A 75 -0.82 -3.76 9.84
C GLY A 75 -0.09 -3.39 8.56
N ILE A 76 1.19 -3.04 8.66
CA ILE A 76 2.07 -2.84 7.50
C ILE A 76 3.34 -3.67 7.65
N GLU A 77 3.61 -4.51 6.66
CA GLU A 77 4.84 -5.31 6.56
C GLU A 77 5.44 -5.11 5.18
N ALA A 78 6.74 -4.83 5.13
CA ALA A 78 7.47 -4.75 3.87
C ALA A 78 8.74 -5.58 3.92
N ARG A 79 9.03 -6.24 2.81
CA ARG A 79 10.24 -7.02 2.61
C ARG A 79 10.85 -6.72 1.26
N ASP A 80 12.17 -6.74 1.17
CA ASP A 80 12.86 -6.63 -0.10
C ASP A 80 12.82 -7.95 -0.91
N ALA A 81 13.49 -7.96 -2.06
CA ALA A 81 13.59 -9.14 -2.92
C ALA A 81 14.28 -10.33 -2.24
N GLU A 82 15.17 -10.09 -1.29
CA GLU A 82 15.88 -11.11 -0.49
C GLU A 82 15.09 -11.51 0.78
N LYS A 83 13.88 -10.97 0.95
CA LYS A 83 12.98 -11.17 2.09
C LYS A 83 13.47 -10.54 3.40
N ALA A 84 14.45 -9.64 3.33
CA ALA A 84 14.86 -8.83 4.47
C ALA A 84 13.78 -7.80 4.82
N PHE A 85 13.60 -7.54 6.11
CA PHE A 85 12.58 -6.63 6.61
C PHE A 85 12.91 -5.17 6.31
N ILE A 86 11.92 -4.38 5.90
CA ILE A 86 12.01 -2.94 5.67
C ILE A 86 11.18 -2.23 6.76
N PRO A 87 11.78 -1.36 7.59
CA PRO A 87 11.14 -0.78 8.77
C PRO A 87 10.23 0.40 8.45
N LEU A 88 9.17 0.19 7.67
CA LEU A 88 8.25 1.26 7.24
C LEU A 88 7.49 1.93 8.39
N ARG A 89 7.31 1.21 9.51
CA ARG A 89 6.69 1.78 10.73
C ARG A 89 7.60 2.81 11.41
N ASP A 90 8.92 2.64 11.30
CA ASP A 90 9.90 3.55 11.90
C ASP A 90 10.16 4.76 10.98
N ASP A 91 10.22 4.51 9.67
CA ASP A 91 10.38 5.54 8.66
C ASP A 91 9.59 5.20 7.37
N PRO A 92 8.42 5.82 7.16
CA PRO A 92 7.59 5.60 5.98
C PRO A 92 8.18 6.23 4.70
N THR A 93 9.21 7.07 4.81
CA THR A 93 9.87 7.72 3.68
C THR A 93 11.06 6.93 3.15
N VAL A 94 11.34 5.76 3.74
CA VAL A 94 12.35 4.84 3.21
C VAL A 94 12.03 4.48 1.76
N VAL A 95 13.02 4.69 0.90
CA VAL A 95 12.96 4.30 -0.51
C VAL A 95 12.83 2.78 -0.59
N LEU A 96 11.74 2.30 -1.20
CA LEU A 96 11.51 0.86 -1.35
C LEU A 96 12.53 0.24 -2.32
N PRO A 97 13.29 -0.81 -1.96
CA PRO A 97 14.12 -1.53 -2.91
C PRO A 97 13.30 -2.10 -4.08
N PRO A 98 13.89 -2.27 -5.28
CA PRO A 98 13.22 -2.97 -6.38
C PRO A 98 12.80 -4.39 -5.98
N GLY A 99 11.60 -4.81 -6.39
CA GLY A 99 11.05 -6.12 -6.05
C GLY A 99 10.58 -6.24 -4.60
N SER A 100 10.39 -5.11 -3.89
CA SER A 100 9.81 -5.15 -2.54
C SER A 100 8.38 -5.66 -2.57
N ASP A 101 8.03 -6.45 -1.56
CA ASP A 101 6.72 -7.02 -1.28
C ASP A 101 6.15 -6.29 -0.05
N VAL A 102 5.02 -5.60 -0.22
CA VAL A 102 4.40 -4.77 0.81
C VAL A 102 2.98 -5.25 1.06
N LYS A 103 2.69 -5.62 2.31
CA LYS A 103 1.37 -6.07 2.78
C LYS A 103 0.77 -5.02 3.69
N ILE A 104 -0.49 -4.70 3.44
CA ILE A 104 -1.18 -3.61 4.13
C ILE A 104 -2.57 -4.08 4.53
N ASN A 105 -2.83 -4.08 5.84
CA ASN A 105 -4.12 -4.41 6.43
C ASN A 105 -4.58 -3.24 7.32
N PRO A 106 -5.57 -2.44 6.91
CA PRO A 106 -6.08 -1.35 7.73
C PRO A 106 -6.79 -1.86 9.00
N ASP A 107 -7.30 -3.09 8.99
CA ASP A 107 -8.06 -3.68 10.10
C ASP A 107 -7.21 -4.71 10.87
N ALA A 108 -5.93 -4.43 11.10
CA ALA A 108 -5.05 -5.34 11.84
C ALA A 108 -5.21 -5.20 13.37
N GLY A 109 -5.78 -4.07 13.82
CA GLY A 109 -6.24 -3.86 15.19
C GLY A 109 -7.35 -4.87 15.53
N CYS A 110 -7.20 -5.53 16.67
CA CYS A 110 -8.13 -6.54 17.17
C CYS A 110 -9.49 -5.96 17.60
#